data_AF-A0A101UG66-F1
#
_entry.id   AF-A0A101UG66-F1
#
_cell.length_a   1.000
_cell.length_b   1.000
_cell.length_c   1.000
_cell.angle_alpha   90.00
_cell.angle_beta   90.00
_cell.angle_gamma   90.00
#
_symmetry.space_group_name_H-M   'P 1'
#
loop_
_entity.id
_entity.type
_entity.pdbx_description
1 polymer ?
#
loop_
_entity_poly.entity_id
_entity_poly.type
_entity_poly.pdbx_seq_one_letter_code
_entity_poly.pdbx_strand_id
1 'polypeptide(L)'
;MDRAGLIRDLHEIAAGMTKGEHRQPPGEGDASLVDQYGFSSLDALEYLLILEEKFDVVFEDEDLTEETLFSIEGLAAYIMDQRTGESPSLT
;
A
#
# COMPACT_ATOMS: atom_id res chain seq x y z
N MET A 1 1.07 14.77 8.44
CA MET A 1 0.24 13.55 8.49
C MET A 1 1.07 12.48 9.17
N ASP A 2 0.61 11.99 10.33
CA ASP A 2 1.35 11.05 11.17
C ASP A 2 1.21 9.61 10.68
N ARG A 3 2.13 8.73 11.10
CA ARG A 3 2.22 7.33 10.61
C ARG A 3 0.95 6.53 10.86
N ALA A 4 0.39 6.69 12.06
CA ALA A 4 -0.88 6.08 12.43
C ALA A 4 -2.06 6.57 11.58
N GLY A 5 -2.04 7.84 11.16
CA GLY A 5 -3.05 8.39 10.25
C GLY A 5 -2.95 7.79 8.85
N LEU A 6 -1.72 7.68 8.33
CA LEU A 6 -1.44 7.05 7.03
C LEU A 6 -1.86 5.60 7.00
N ILE A 7 -1.47 4.81 7.99
CA ILE A 7 -1.86 3.40 8.09
C ILE A 7 -3.39 3.26 8.09
N ARG A 8 -4.09 4.11 8.83
CA ARG A 8 -5.56 4.10 8.82
C ARG A 8 -6.12 4.39 7.43
N ASP A 9 -5.63 5.42 6.76
CA ASP A 9 -6.06 5.76 5.39
C ASP A 9 -5.81 4.60 4.42
N LEU A 10 -4.65 3.93 4.51
CA LEU A 10 -4.33 2.74 3.71
C LEU A 10 -5.35 1.61 3.94
N HIS A 11 -5.64 1.28 5.21
CA HIS A 11 -6.68 0.30 5.55
C HIS A 11 -8.05 0.69 5.00
N GLU A 12 -8.43 1.98 5.05
CA GLU A 12 -9.72 2.45 4.54
C GLU A 12 -9.84 2.34 3.01
N ILE A 13 -8.76 2.64 2.28
CA ILE A 13 -8.72 2.51 0.82
C ILE A 13 -8.78 1.02 0.43
N ALA A 14 -7.98 0.18 1.08
CA ALA A 14 -7.96 -1.25 0.80
C ALA A 14 -9.32 -1.90 1.11
N ALA A 15 -9.93 -1.54 2.24
CA ALA A 15 -11.28 -1.95 2.61
C ALA A 15 -12.35 -1.41 1.63
N GLY A 16 -12.10 -0.30 0.96
CA GLY A 16 -12.96 0.25 -0.10
C GLY A 16 -13.01 -0.65 -1.33
N MET A 17 -11.87 -1.19 -1.75
CA MET A 17 -11.74 -2.07 -2.92
C MET A 17 -12.35 -3.46 -2.70
N THR A 18 -12.21 -4.01 -1.49
CA THR A 18 -12.73 -5.36 -1.14
C THR A 18 -14.24 -5.47 -0.97
N LYS A 19 -14.97 -4.34 -0.95
CA LYS A 19 -16.45 -4.34 -0.80
C LYS A 19 -17.19 -4.98 -1.99
N GLY A 20 -16.47 -5.42 -3.02
CA GLY A 20 -16.97 -6.09 -4.22
C GLY A 20 -17.41 -7.54 -4.03
N GLU A 21 -16.53 -8.51 -3.70
CA GLU A 21 -16.94 -9.93 -3.83
C GLU A 21 -16.19 -11.00 -3.02
N HIS A 22 -15.11 -10.68 -2.28
CA HIS A 22 -14.40 -11.70 -1.50
C HIS A 22 -13.83 -11.14 -0.18
N ARG A 23 -14.60 -11.25 0.90
CA ARG A 23 -14.10 -10.93 2.25
C ARG A 23 -13.59 -12.22 2.91
N GLN A 24 -12.28 -12.48 2.84
CA GLN A 24 -11.65 -13.36 3.82
C GLN A 24 -11.41 -12.58 5.12
N PRO A 25 -11.59 -13.19 6.30
CA PRO A 25 -11.31 -12.51 7.56
C PRO A 25 -9.82 -12.12 7.61
N PRO A 26 -9.47 -10.93 8.14
CA PRO A 26 -8.08 -10.54 8.28
C PRO A 26 -7.37 -11.57 9.15
N GLY A 27 -6.37 -12.25 8.60
CA GLY A 27 -5.45 -13.08 9.37
C GLY A 27 -4.67 -12.20 10.34
N GLU A 28 -4.69 -12.52 11.63
CA GLU A 28 -3.80 -11.90 12.61
C GLU A 28 -2.35 -12.30 12.28
N GLY A 29 -1.64 -11.41 11.57
CA GLY A 29 -0.24 -11.62 11.22
C GLY A 29 0.22 -10.59 10.19
N ASP A 30 1.54 -10.52 10.04
CA ASP A 30 2.30 -9.80 9.01
C ASP A 30 1.92 -10.32 7.61
N ALA A 31 0.68 -10.08 7.21
CA ALA A 31 0.04 -10.70 6.08
C ALA A 31 0.09 -9.76 4.87
N SER A 32 0.55 -10.30 3.74
CA SER A 32 0.54 -9.66 2.42
C SER A 32 -0.78 -8.95 2.15
N LEU A 33 -0.80 -7.85 1.40
CA LEU A 33 -2.07 -7.21 0.98
C LEU A 33 -3.01 -8.23 0.32
N VAL A 34 -2.43 -9.19 -0.41
CA VAL A 34 -3.11 -10.34 -1.01
C VAL A 34 -3.79 -11.22 0.04
N ASP A 35 -3.12 -11.49 1.16
CA ASP A 35 -3.63 -12.38 2.22
C ASP A 35 -4.58 -11.64 3.18
N GLN A 36 -4.26 -10.38 3.50
CA GLN A 36 -5.02 -9.53 4.43
C GLN A 36 -6.34 -9.03 3.82
N TYR A 37 -6.36 -8.73 2.52
CA TYR A 37 -7.53 -8.18 1.82
C TYR A 37 -8.10 -9.11 0.74
N GLY A 38 -7.44 -10.23 0.43
CA GLY A 38 -7.85 -11.10 -0.68
C GLY A 38 -7.61 -10.46 -2.05
N PHE A 39 -6.67 -9.52 -2.17
CA PHE A 39 -6.37 -8.86 -3.44
C PHE A 39 -5.85 -9.85 -4.48
N SER A 40 -6.39 -9.81 -5.69
CA SER A 40 -5.70 -10.39 -6.83
C SER A 40 -4.46 -9.54 -7.18
N SER A 41 -3.56 -10.09 -8.00
CA SER A 41 -2.42 -9.32 -8.50
C SER A 41 -2.84 -8.04 -9.24
N LEU A 42 -4.02 -8.04 -9.86
CA LEU A 42 -4.58 -6.84 -10.49
C LEU A 42 -5.08 -5.84 -9.45
N ASP A 43 -5.83 -6.30 -8.44
CA ASP A 43 -6.32 -5.44 -7.35
C ASP A 43 -5.15 -4.79 -6.59
N ALA A 44 -4.04 -5.51 -6.39
CA ALA A 44 -2.85 -4.96 -5.76
C ALA A 44 -2.23 -3.82 -6.59
N LEU A 45 -2.17 -3.96 -7.92
CA LEU A 45 -1.71 -2.89 -8.81
C LEU A 45 -2.68 -1.70 -8.85
N GLU A 46 -3.98 -1.96 -8.93
CA GLU A 46 -5.01 -0.90 -8.86
C GLU A 46 -4.94 -0.15 -7.53
N TYR A 47 -4.68 -0.86 -6.44
CA TYR A 47 -4.50 -0.26 -5.13
C TYR A 47 -3.31 0.70 -5.12
N LEU A 48 -2.16 0.28 -5.64
CA LEU A 48 -0.98 1.14 -5.75
C LEU A 48 -1.27 2.43 -6.54
N LEU A 49 -1.93 2.32 -7.70
CA LEU A 49 -2.31 3.50 -8.51
C LEU A 49 -3.19 4.48 -7.72
N ILE A 50 -4.12 3.99 -6.90
CA ILE A 50 -4.93 4.84 -6.02
C ILE A 50 -4.07 5.53 -4.96
N LEU A 51 -3.06 4.83 -4.43
CA LEU A 51 -2.13 5.40 -3.45
C LEU A 51 -1.26 6.50 -4.08
N GLU A 52 -0.76 6.30 -5.30
CA GLU A 52 -0.01 7.31 -6.07
C GLU A 52 -0.82 8.58 -6.23
N GLU A 53 -2.05 8.47 -6.74
CA GLU A 53 -2.93 9.62 -6.96
C GLU A 53 -3.30 10.33 -5.65
N LYS A 54 -3.61 9.57 -4.60
CA LYS A 54 -4.06 10.14 -3.32
C LYS A 54 -2.94 10.83 -2.55
N PHE A 55 -1.72 10.29 -2.65
CA PHE A 55 -0.60 10.71 -1.83
C PHE A 55 0.50 11.46 -2.59
N ASP A 56 0.31 11.67 -3.89
CA ASP A 56 1.25 12.35 -4.79
C ASP A 56 2.64 11.69 -4.73
N VAL A 57 2.64 10.35 -4.78
CA VAL A 57 3.85 9.51 -4.80
C VAL A 57 3.90 8.71 -6.11
N VAL A 58 5.07 8.19 -6.43
CA VAL A 58 5.27 7.25 -7.53
C VAL A 58 5.90 5.99 -6.95
N PHE A 59 5.34 4.82 -7.28
CA PHE A 59 5.97 3.54 -7.02
C PHE A 59 6.67 3.08 -8.30
N GLU A 60 7.99 3.13 -8.30
CA GLU A 60 8.76 2.60 -9.42
C GLU A 60 8.71 1.07 -9.40
N ASP A 61 8.69 0.44 -10.58
CA ASP A 61 8.61 -1.02 -10.70
C ASP A 61 9.75 -1.73 -9.95
N GLU A 62 10.90 -1.07 -9.79
CA GLU A 62 12.04 -1.54 -8.99
C GLU A 62 11.80 -1.52 -7.47
N ASP A 63 10.93 -0.64 -6.98
CA ASP A 63 10.51 -0.55 -5.58
C ASP A 63 9.35 -1.50 -5.26
N LEU A 64 8.67 -2.05 -6.28
CA LEU A 64 7.59 -3.02 -6.14
C LEU A 64 8.14 -4.42 -5.81
N THR A 65 8.81 -4.53 -4.67
CA THR A 65 9.26 -5.81 -4.14
C THR A 65 8.13 -6.51 -3.37
N GLU A 66 8.28 -7.81 -3.17
CA GLU A 66 7.41 -8.57 -2.26
C GLU A 66 7.36 -7.88 -0.89
N GLU A 67 8.45 -7.39 -0.31
CA GLU A 67 8.40 -6.70 1.00
C GLU A 67 7.54 -5.42 1.00
N THR A 68 7.55 -4.63 -0.07
CA THR A 68 6.77 -3.39 -0.21
C THR A 68 5.28 -3.69 -0.44
N LEU A 69 4.99 -4.75 -1.18
CA LEU A 69 3.64 -5.25 -1.47
C LEU A 69 3.06 -6.11 -0.34
N PHE A 70 3.90 -6.55 0.61
CA PHE A 70 3.49 -7.49 1.66
C PHE A 70 2.89 -6.82 2.89
N SER A 71 2.99 -5.50 3.08
CA SER A 71 2.38 -4.92 4.26
C SER A 71 1.95 -3.46 4.10
N ILE A 72 0.85 -3.13 4.76
CA ILE A 72 0.39 -1.75 4.97
C ILE A 72 1.47 -0.92 5.68
N GLU A 73 2.25 -1.56 6.57
CA GLU A 73 3.36 -0.93 7.28
C GLU A 73 4.50 -0.54 6.31
N GLY A 74 4.85 -1.40 5.37
CA GLY A 74 5.85 -1.15 4.33
C GLY A 74 5.41 -0.03 3.39
N LEU A 75 4.16 -0.09 2.91
CA LEU A 75 3.58 1.00 2.12
C LEU A 75 3.56 2.33 2.87
N ALA A 76 3.19 2.34 4.15
CA ALA A 76 3.20 3.55 4.95
C ALA A 76 4.61 4.12 5.09
N ALA A 77 5.62 3.27 5.28
CA ALA A 77 7.02 3.69 5.35
C ALA A 77 7.51 4.27 4.02
N TYR A 78 7.25 3.60 2.89
CA TYR A 78 7.63 4.06 1.56
C TYR A 78 6.98 5.40 1.22
N ILE A 79 5.66 5.49 1.42
CA ILE A 79 4.92 6.71 1.19
C ILE A 79 5.52 7.81 2.06
N MET A 80 5.80 7.59 3.34
CA MET A 80 6.42 8.60 4.18
C MET A 80 7.76 9.09 3.65
N ASP A 81 8.64 8.16 3.27
CA ASP A 81 9.98 8.45 2.78
C ASP A 81 9.95 9.39 1.56
N GLN A 82 9.13 9.04 0.57
CA GLN A 82 8.93 9.83 -0.67
C GLN A 82 8.46 11.27 -0.40
N ARG A 83 7.67 11.51 0.66
CA ARG A 83 7.12 12.85 0.98
C ARG A 83 7.95 13.60 2.01
N THR A 84 8.85 12.92 2.72
CA THR A 84 9.87 13.58 3.53
C THR A 84 11.07 14.06 2.72
N GLY A 85 11.19 13.63 1.46
CA GLY A 85 12.08 14.28 0.50
C GLY A 85 13.54 13.84 0.60
N GLU A 86 13.79 12.55 0.74
CA GLU A 86 15.05 11.98 0.26
C GLU A 86 14.77 11.30 -1.08
N SER A 87 14.44 12.08 -2.12
CA SER A 87 14.65 11.60 -3.48
C SER A 87 16.17 11.38 -3.64
N PRO A 88 16.71 10.16 -3.79
CA PRO A 88 18.00 10.03 -4.41
C PRO A 88 17.81 10.50 -5.85
N SER A 89 18.04 11.79 -6.08
CA SER A 89 18.28 12.31 -7.41
C SER A 89 19.46 11.53 -7.97
N LEU A 90 19.21 10.49 -8.78
CA LEU A 90 20.25 9.85 -9.54
C LEU A 90 20.66 10.83 -10.65
N THR A 91 21.75 11.55 -10.39
CA THR A 91 22.55 12.27 -11.39
C THR A 91 23.48 11.32 -12.14
#